data_AF-A0AAW0F1N1-F1
#
_entry.id   AF-A0AAW0F1N1-F1
#
_cell.length_a   1.000
_cell.length_b   1.000
_cell.length_c   1.000
_cell.angle_alpha   90.00
_cell.angle_beta   90.00
_cell.angle_gamma   90.00
#
_symmetry.space_group_name_H-M   'P 1'
#
loop_
_entity.id
_entity.type
_entity.pdbx_description
1 polymer ?
#
loop_
_entity_poly.entity_id
_entity_poly.type
_entity_poly.pdbx_seq_one_letter_code
_entity_poly.pdbx_strand_id
1 'polypeptide(L)'
;MRDGIYHFFSWDVYRMPWWKNAVICGFIATVVLIIGLFVPSINIVLGLVGSLCGGFIGFIFPSLMIMYCGNWSLRKVGIFEWCTTYLLLLVGIIAVVFGTSASIYGVI
;
A
#
# COMPACT_ATOMS: atom_id res chain seq x y z
N MET A 1 -7.93 3.68 8.79
CA MET A 1 -8.07 4.72 7.75
C MET A 1 -8.18 6.12 8.35
N ARG A 2 -9.16 6.39 9.23
CA ARG A 2 -9.32 7.71 9.88
C ARG A 2 -8.05 8.22 10.58
N ASP A 3 -7.42 7.38 11.41
CA ASP A 3 -6.26 7.80 12.23
C ASP A 3 -4.99 8.02 11.38
N GLY A 4 -4.87 7.34 10.23
CA GLY A 4 -3.78 7.55 9.26
C GLY A 4 -3.95 8.81 8.43
N ILE A 5 -5.19 9.17 8.06
CA ILE A 5 -5.50 10.44 7.39
C ILE A 5 -5.25 11.61 8.34
N TYR A 6 -5.58 11.46 9.62
CA TYR A 6 -5.29 12.48 10.64
C TYR A 6 -3.78 12.66 10.87
N HIS A 7 -3.01 11.58 10.84
CA HIS A 7 -1.55 11.66 10.94
C HIS A 7 -0.91 12.31 9.70
N PHE A 8 -1.39 12.00 8.48
CA PHE A 8 -0.88 12.59 7.24
C PHE A 8 -1.16 14.10 7.15
N PHE A 9 -2.30 14.55 7.69
CA PHE A 9 -2.64 15.98 7.77
C PHE A 9 -2.00 16.69 8.98
N SER A 10 -1.19 16.00 9.78
CA SER A 10 -0.61 16.52 11.02
C SER A 10 -1.67 17.12 11.96
N TRP A 11 -2.87 16.52 12.00
CA TRP A 11 -3.96 16.99 12.86
C TRP A 11 -4.04 16.15 14.13
N ASP A 12 -4.06 16.83 15.28
CA ASP A 12 -4.25 16.22 16.60
C ASP A 12 -5.60 15.49 16.69
N VAL A 13 -5.54 14.15 16.67
CA VAL A 13 -6.70 13.23 16.75
C VAL A 13 -7.56 13.52 17.99
N TYR A 14 -6.94 14.01 19.06
CA TYR A 14 -7.60 14.28 20.34
C TYR A 14 -8.37 15.60 20.40
N ARG A 15 -8.16 16.51 19.45
CA ARG A 15 -8.76 17.87 19.46
C ARG A 15 -9.68 18.14 18.27
N MET A 16 -10.05 17.11 17.52
CA MET A 16 -10.83 17.27 16.31
C MET A 16 -12.33 17.40 16.60
N PRO A 17 -13.01 18.48 16.18
CA PRO A 17 -14.45 18.63 16.35
C PRO A 17 -15.22 17.61 15.50
N TRP A 18 -16.32 17.08 16.05
CA TRP A 18 -17.10 15.97 15.46
C TRP A 18 -17.50 16.21 14.00
N TRP A 19 -17.77 17.48 13.64
CA TRP A 19 -18.20 17.85 12.30
C TRP A 19 -17.12 17.61 11.25
N LYS A 20 -15.84 17.84 11.57
CA LYS A 20 -14.74 17.62 10.60
C LYS A 20 -14.50 16.13 10.36
N ASN A 21 -14.63 15.30 11.41
CA ASN A 21 -14.56 13.84 11.28
C ASN A 21 -15.75 13.32 10.45
N ALA A 22 -16.96 13.84 10.66
CA ALA A 22 -18.14 13.48 9.90
C ALA A 22 -18.00 13.83 8.40
N VAL A 23 -17.46 15.00 8.07
CA VAL A 23 -17.21 15.41 6.69
C VAL A 23 -16.19 14.51 6.00
N ILE A 24 -15.09 14.16 6.67
CA ILE A 24 -14.05 13.29 6.08
C ILE A 24 -14.58 11.87 5.89
N CYS A 25 -15.23 11.29 6.90
CA CYS A 25 -15.84 9.96 6.77
C CYS A 25 -16.95 9.95 5.70
N GLY A 26 -17.75 11.01 5.63
CA GLY A 26 -18.77 11.19 4.60
C GLY A 26 -18.15 11.22 3.20
N PHE A 27 -17.11 12.02 3.00
CA PHE A 27 -16.40 12.10 1.72
C PHE A 27 -15.82 10.76 1.29
N ILE A 28 -15.14 10.05 2.21
CA ILE A 28 -14.58 8.72 1.92
C ILE A 28 -15.70 7.75 1.53
N ALA A 29 -16.82 7.75 2.26
CA ALA A 29 -17.96 6.89 1.94
C ALA A 29 -18.57 7.23 0.57
N THR A 30 -18.69 8.51 0.22
CA THR A 30 -19.17 8.94 -1.09
C THR A 30 -18.24 8.48 -2.21
N VAL A 31 -16.92 8.63 -2.05
CA VAL A 31 -15.94 8.17 -3.04
C VAL A 31 -16.00 6.65 -3.22
N VAL A 32 -16.06 5.89 -2.13
CA VAL A 32 -16.19 4.42 -2.18
C VAL A 32 -17.50 4.01 -2.85
N LEU A 33 -18.60 4.72 -2.60
CA LEU A 33 -19.89 4.46 -3.24
C LEU A 33 -19.83 4.70 -4.75
N ILE A 34 -19.23 5.82 -5.17
CA ILE A 34 -19.04 6.12 -6.60
C ILE A 34 -18.20 5.02 -7.26
N ILE A 35 -17.04 4.66 -6.67
CA ILE A 35 -16.17 3.62 -7.22
C ILE A 35 -16.91 2.27 -7.26
N GLY A 36 -17.62 1.90 -6.20
CA GLY A 36 -18.39 0.66 -6.13
C GLY A 36 -19.53 0.59 -7.16
N LEU A 37 -20.11 1.73 -7.54
CA LEU A 37 -21.16 1.79 -8.58
C LEU A 37 -20.61 1.52 -9.98
N PHE A 38 -19.37 1.95 -10.25
CA PHE A 38 -18.73 1.80 -11.56
C PHE A 38 -17.95 0.49 -11.73
N VAL A 39 -17.67 -0.23 -10.64
CA VAL A 39 -16.85 -1.45 -10.67
C VAL A 39 -17.71 -2.66 -11.06
N PRO A 40 -17.37 -3.39 -12.14
CA PRO A 40 -18.14 -4.55 -12.61
C PRO A 40 -17.90 -5.81 -11.77
N SER A 41 -16.81 -5.89 -11.01
CA SER A 41 -16.49 -7.02 -10.15
C SER A 41 -15.57 -6.64 -8.99
N ILE A 42 -15.95 -7.05 -7.77
CA ILE A 42 -15.13 -6.87 -6.56
C ILE A 42 -13.75 -7.53 -6.66
N ASN A 43 -13.61 -8.60 -7.43
CA ASN A 43 -12.34 -9.30 -7.57
C ASN A 43 -11.25 -8.43 -8.21
N ILE A 44 -11.63 -7.52 -9.11
CA ILE A 44 -10.70 -6.58 -9.75
C ILE A 44 -10.16 -5.60 -8.71
N VAL A 45 -11.04 -5.02 -7.89
CA VAL A 45 -10.64 -4.04 -6.87
C VAL A 45 -9.83 -4.71 -5.78
N LEU A 46 -10.24 -5.90 -5.32
CA LEU A 46 -9.48 -6.66 -4.33
C LEU A 46 -8.12 -7.10 -4.87
N GLY A 47 -8.03 -7.50 -6.14
CA GLY A 47 -6.77 -7.84 -6.81
C GLY A 47 -5.84 -6.64 -6.98
N LEU A 48 -6.37 -5.49 -7.40
CA LEU A 48 -5.61 -4.25 -7.56
C LEU A 48 -5.12 -3.70 -6.21
N VAL A 49 -6.01 -3.58 -5.23
CA VAL A 49 -5.68 -3.08 -3.89
C VAL A 49 -4.73 -4.04 -3.19
N GLY A 50 -4.97 -5.35 -3.28
CA GLY A 50 -4.12 -6.38 -2.69
C GLY A 50 -2.71 -6.38 -3.27
N SER A 51 -2.58 -6.28 -4.59
CA SER A 51 -1.26 -6.26 -5.24
C SER A 51 -0.49 -4.96 -5.01
N LEU A 52 -1.16 -3.81 -5.08
CA LEU A 52 -0.53 -2.52 -4.79
C LEU A 52 -0.16 -2.40 -3.30
N CYS A 53 -1.13 -2.52 -2.39
CA CYS A 53 -0.83 -2.34 -0.97
C CYS A 53 0.06 -3.45 -0.44
N GLY A 54 -0.19 -4.71 -0.81
CA GLY A 54 0.63 -5.85 -0.39
C GLY A 54 2.04 -5.83 -0.97
N GLY A 55 2.19 -5.46 -2.24
CA GLY A 55 3.49 -5.32 -2.90
C GLY A 55 4.33 -4.17 -2.31
N PHE A 56 3.75 -2.97 -2.24
CA PHE A 56 4.46 -1.79 -1.74
C PHE A 56 4.76 -1.88 -0.24
N ILE A 57 3.76 -2.14 0.60
CA ILE A 57 3.94 -2.10 2.06
C ILE A 57 4.53 -3.41 2.58
N GLY A 58 4.14 -4.55 2.00
CA GLY A 58 4.56 -5.87 2.47
C GLY A 58 5.96 -6.29 2.03
N PHE A 59 6.41 -5.88 0.84
CA PHE A 59 7.67 -6.37 0.27
C PHE A 59 8.67 -5.25 -0.05
N ILE A 60 8.23 -4.19 -0.73
CA ILE A 60 9.13 -3.11 -1.20
C ILE A 60 9.59 -2.22 -0.03
N PHE A 61 8.69 -1.83 0.86
CA PHE A 61 9.02 -0.94 1.97
C PHE A 61 10.00 -1.55 3.00
N PRO A 62 9.83 -2.79 3.49
CA PRO A 62 10.78 -3.38 4.44
C PRO A 62 12.14 -3.64 3.80
N SER A 63 12.19 -4.04 2.53
CA SER A 63 13.47 -4.26 1.83
C SER A 63 14.26 -2.96 1.65
N LEU A 64 13.59 -1.86 1.28
CA LEU A 64 14.21 -0.54 1.21
C LEU A 64 14.64 -0.01 2.58
N MET A 65 13.83 -0.21 3.61
CA MET A 65 14.15 0.24 4.97
C MET A 65 15.43 -0.43 5.48
N ILE A 66 15.58 -1.74 5.26
CA ILE A 66 16.78 -2.50 5.66
C ILE A 66 18.01 -2.03 4.86
N MET A 67 17.85 -1.78 3.55
CA MET A 67 18.93 -1.25 2.70
C MET A 67 19.43 0.13 3.12
N TYR A 68 18.53 1.06 3.43
CA TYR A 68 18.88 2.45 3.71
C TYR A 68 19.27 2.71 5.18
N CYS A 69 18.65 2.05 6.17
CA CYS A 69 18.99 2.26 7.58
C CYS A 69 20.21 1.46 8.07
N GLY A 70 20.62 0.41 7.34
CA GLY A 70 21.57 -0.59 7.85
C GLY A 70 23.05 -0.34 7.61
N ASN A 71 23.47 0.72 6.90
CA ASN A 71 24.87 0.88 6.47
C ASN A 71 25.37 -0.36 5.70
N TRP A 72 24.63 -0.70 4.65
CA TRP A 72 24.72 -1.95 3.91
C TRP A 72 26.08 -2.19 3.25
N SER A 73 26.79 -3.22 3.71
CA SER A 73 28.03 -3.72 3.12
C SER A 73 27.97 -5.24 3.08
N LEU A 74 28.33 -5.84 1.93
CA LEU A 74 28.45 -7.29 1.70
C LEU A 74 29.28 -8.01 2.80
N ARG A 75 30.16 -7.28 3.49
CA ARG A 75 30.99 -7.80 4.60
C ARG A 75 30.28 -7.87 5.96
N LYS A 76 29.20 -7.14 6.19
CA LYS A 76 28.57 -7.00 7.53
C LYS A 76 27.35 -7.92 7.74
N VAL A 77 26.65 -8.23 6.67
CA VAL A 77 25.30 -8.86 6.68
C VAL A 77 25.33 -10.27 6.05
N GLY A 78 26.42 -10.62 5.35
CA GLY A 78 26.53 -11.94 4.70
C GLY A 78 25.70 -12.06 3.43
N ILE A 79 26.05 -13.04 2.60
CA ILE A 79 25.50 -13.22 1.26
C ILE A 79 24.01 -13.59 1.29
N PHE A 80 23.57 -14.32 2.32
CA PHE A 80 22.20 -14.83 2.41
C PHE A 80 21.19 -13.70 2.64
N GLU A 81 21.40 -12.86 3.65
CA GLU A 81 20.53 -11.70 3.95
C GLU A 81 20.54 -10.67 2.81
N TRP A 82 21.68 -10.49 2.13
CA TRP A 82 21.80 -9.66 0.93
C TRP A 82 20.94 -10.21 -0.22
N CYS A 83 21.07 -11.50 -0.55
CA CYS A 83 20.25 -12.15 -1.58
C CYS A 83 18.75 -12.10 -1.25
N THR A 84 18.37 -12.40 -0.01
CA THR A 84 16.95 -12.42 0.40
C THR A 84 16.30 -11.05 0.27
N THR A 85 17.01 -9.96 0.57
CA THR A 85 16.45 -8.61 0.46
C THR A 85 16.25 -8.18 -0.99
N TYR A 86 17.20 -8.51 -1.88
CA TYR A 86 17.03 -8.27 -3.33
C TYR A 86 15.91 -9.15 -3.92
N LEU A 87 15.78 -10.41 -3.48
CA LEU A 87 14.67 -11.27 -3.87
C LEU A 87 13.32 -10.74 -3.38
N LEU A 88 13.23 -10.27 -2.13
CA LEU A 88 12.02 -9.63 -1.59
C LEU A 88 11.59 -8.42 -2.42
N LEU A 89 12.56 -7.59 -2.80
CA LEU A 89 12.31 -6.41 -3.65
C LEU A 89 11.81 -6.83 -5.03
N LEU A 90 12.46 -7.81 -5.67
CA LEU A 90 12.04 -8.33 -6.99
C LEU A 90 10.65 -8.97 -6.94
N VAL A 91 10.37 -9.80 -5.93
CA VAL A 91 9.04 -10.41 -5.74
C VAL A 91 7.97 -9.34 -5.54
N GLY A 92 8.27 -8.28 -4.78
CA GLY A 92 7.40 -7.13 -4.62
C GLY A 92 7.07 -6.45 -5.95
N ILE A 93 8.07 -6.20 -6.79
CA ILE A 93 7.88 -5.61 -8.13
C ILE A 93 7.03 -6.53 -9.02
N ILE A 94 7.35 -7.83 -9.06
CA ILE A 94 6.61 -8.82 -9.86
C ILE A 94 5.15 -8.87 -9.40
N ALA A 95 4.89 -8.91 -8.10
CA ALA A 95 3.54 -8.93 -7.54
C ALA A 95 2.72 -7.69 -7.94
N VAL A 96 3.33 -6.50 -7.93
CA VAL A 96 2.68 -5.25 -8.36
C VAL A 96 2.37 -5.28 -9.85
N VAL A 97 3.35 -5.65 -10.70
CA VAL A 97 3.19 -5.64 -12.16
C VAL A 97 2.16 -6.69 -12.61
N PHE A 98 2.26 -7.91 -12.11
CA PHE A 98 1.31 -8.99 -12.45
C PHE A 98 -0.07 -8.71 -11.88
N GLY A 99 -0.17 -8.22 -10.64
CA GLY A 99 -1.46 -7.90 -10.02
C GLY A 99 -2.17 -6.74 -10.71
N THR A 100 -1.43 -5.71 -11.14
CA THR A 100 -2.00 -4.60 -11.91
C THR A 100 -2.44 -5.08 -13.30
N SER A 101 -1.62 -5.87 -13.98
CA SER A 101 -1.96 -6.46 -15.28
C SER A 101 -3.23 -7.32 -15.19
N ALA A 102 -3.31 -8.23 -14.22
CA ALA A 102 -4.47 -9.07 -13.99
C ALA A 102 -5.75 -8.27 -13.70
N SER A 103 -5.61 -7.14 -12.98
CA SER A 103 -6.74 -6.25 -12.72
C SER A 103 -7.21 -5.53 -13.98
N ILE A 104 -6.29 -5.10 -14.85
CA ILE A 104 -6.61 -4.47 -16.14
C ILE A 104 -7.30 -5.48 -17.08
N TYR A 105 -6.76 -6.70 -17.20
CA TYR A 105 -7.40 -7.78 -17.97
C TYR A 105 -8.75 -8.21 -17.41
N GLY A 106 -9.01 -8.00 -16.12
CA GLY A 106 -10.31 -8.27 -15.52
C GLY A 106 -11.37 -7.21 -15.85
N VAL A 107 -10.96 -6.02 -16.30
CA VAL A 107 -11.85 -4.90 -16.68
C VAL A 107 -12.21 -4.91 -18.17
N ILE A 108 -11.29 -5.37 -19.02
CA ILE A 108 -11.44 -5.47 -20.48
C ILE A 108 -12.24 -6.73 -20.82
#